data_AF-W9J894-F1
#
_entry.id   AF-W9J894-F1
#
_cell.length_a   1.000
_cell.length_b   1.000
_cell.length_c   1.000
_cell.angle_alpha   90.00
_cell.angle_beta   90.00
_cell.angle_gamma   90.00
#
_symmetry.space_group_name_H-M   'P 1'
#
loop_
_entity.id
_entity.type
_entity.pdbx_description
1 polymer ?
#
loop_
_entity_poly.entity_id
_entity_poly.type
_entity_poly.pdbx_seq_one_letter_code
_entity_poly.pdbx_strand_id
1 'polypeptide(L)'
;MDKEAGPSAEDNSRLRSRQIRRYHHKNQQSGPLSYADKITQADLEFAIQLAPIWLLEDCEEGELDYPPQWETLPKSLSFTLQTFRRNAAAMTALKETMDALKKAEMEKEAAQAMADDHLIRAQEAEAELLQPSGFIK
;
A
#
# COMPACT_ATOMS: atom_id res chain seq x y z
N MET A 1 -1.39 10.04 32.90
CA MET A 1 -1.10 10.77 31.66
C MET A 1 -0.56 9.76 30.68
N ASP A 2 -1.46 9.12 29.94
CA ASP A 2 -1.09 8.23 28.86
C ASP A 2 -0.42 9.07 27.78
N LYS A 3 0.85 8.76 27.48
CA LYS A 3 1.52 9.35 26.33
C LYS A 3 0.85 8.75 25.10
N GLU A 4 0.03 9.53 24.41
CA GLU A 4 -0.46 9.13 23.10
C GLU A 4 0.75 8.73 22.24
N ALA A 5 0.71 7.49 21.74
CA ALA A 5 1.72 7.02 20.81
C ALA A 5 1.67 7.95 19.60
N GLY A 6 2.81 8.55 19.25
CA GLY A 6 2.90 9.41 18.07
C GLY A 6 2.44 8.68 16.79
N PRO A 7 2.17 9.42 15.70
CA PRO A 7 1.66 8.85 14.46
C PRO A 7 2.54 7.71 13.96
N SER A 8 1.93 6.66 13.40
CA SER A 8 2.66 5.49 12.92
C SER A 8 3.66 5.88 11.81
N ALA A 9 4.61 4.98 11.51
CA ALA A 9 5.55 5.20 10.41
C ALA A 9 4.81 5.34 9.05
N GLU A 10 3.68 4.66 8.90
CA GLU A 10 2.81 4.74 7.74
C GLU A 10 2.10 6.10 7.67
N ASP A 11 1.49 6.56 8.76
CA ASP A 11 0.80 7.86 8.79
C ASP A 11 1.76 9.00 8.49
N ASN A 12 2.97 8.94 9.05
CA ASN A 12 4.03 9.91 8.75
C ASN A 12 4.42 9.87 7.27
N SER A 13 4.52 8.68 6.65
CA SER A 13 4.87 8.56 5.23
C SER A 13 3.76 9.06 4.32
N ARG A 14 2.49 8.85 4.69
CA ARG A 14 1.32 9.42 4.02
C ARG A 14 1.31 10.95 4.14
N LEU A 15 1.52 11.50 5.34
CA LEU A 15 1.66 12.94 5.54
C LEU A 15 2.78 13.54 4.68
N ARG A 16 3.98 12.94 4.68
CA ARG A 16 5.08 13.42 3.84
C ARG A 16 4.76 13.33 2.35
N SER A 17 4.05 12.31 1.91
CA SER A 17 3.57 12.20 0.53
C SER A 17 2.74 13.42 0.13
N ARG A 18 1.78 13.81 0.97
CA ARG A 18 0.92 14.98 0.73
C ARG A 18 1.72 16.27 0.67
N GLN A 19 2.60 16.47 1.64
CA GLN A 19 3.42 17.68 1.73
C GLN A 19 4.40 17.83 0.55
N ILE A 20 5.03 16.73 0.11
CA ILE A 20 5.89 16.72 -1.08
C ILE A 20 5.10 17.15 -2.33
N ARG A 21 3.89 16.58 -2.51
CA ARG A 21 3.02 16.92 -3.65
C ARG A 21 2.57 18.38 -3.62
N ARG A 22 2.16 18.90 -2.46
CA ARG A 22 1.77 20.31 -2.31
C ARG A 22 2.94 21.26 -2.53
N TYR A 23 4.12 20.96 -2.01
CA TYR A 23 5.33 21.76 -2.24
C TYR A 23 5.68 21.83 -3.72
N HIS A 24 5.68 20.68 -4.40
CA HIS A 24 5.90 20.61 -5.85
C HIS A 24 4.82 21.38 -6.64
N HIS A 25 3.55 21.24 -6.27
CA HIS A 25 2.46 21.96 -6.92
C HIS A 25 2.57 23.49 -6.75
N LYS A 26 2.86 23.95 -5.53
CA LYS A 26 3.08 25.38 -5.25
C LYS A 26 4.26 25.94 -6.05
N ASN A 27 5.33 25.16 -6.20
CA ASN A 27 6.46 25.51 -7.08
C ASN A 27 6.05 25.68 -8.55
N GLN A 28 5.10 24.88 -9.04
CA GLN A 28 4.56 25.01 -10.40
C GLN A 28 3.64 26.22 -10.56
N GLN A 29 2.83 26.56 -9.55
CA GLN A 29 1.85 27.65 -9.62
C GLN A 29 2.45 29.03 -9.34
N SER A 30 3.25 29.15 -8.29
CA SER A 30 3.67 30.44 -7.72
C SER A 30 5.13 30.79 -7.97
N GLY A 31 5.85 29.94 -8.70
CA GLY A 31 7.24 30.16 -9.08
C GLY A 31 8.24 29.32 -8.28
N PRO A 32 9.54 29.47 -8.59
CA PRO A 32 10.56 28.56 -8.09
C PRO A 32 10.71 28.69 -6.57
N LEU A 33 10.27 27.65 -5.86
CA LEU A 33 10.54 27.48 -4.44
C LEU A 33 11.96 26.94 -4.24
N SER A 34 12.60 27.34 -3.14
CA SER A 34 13.96 26.91 -2.82
C SER A 34 14.08 25.39 -2.78
N TYR A 35 15.06 24.83 -3.49
CA TYR A 35 15.39 23.40 -3.45
C TYR A 35 14.28 22.46 -3.99
N ALA A 36 13.20 23.00 -4.59
CA ALA A 36 12.12 22.19 -5.17
C ALA A 36 12.62 21.31 -6.33
N ASP A 37 13.72 21.70 -6.99
CA ASP A 37 14.44 20.93 -8.01
C ASP A 37 14.95 19.57 -7.51
N LYS A 38 15.04 19.37 -6.19
CA LYS A 38 15.45 18.09 -5.58
C LYS A 38 14.34 17.04 -5.57
N ILE A 39 13.08 17.46 -5.72
CA ILE A 39 11.95 16.54 -5.82
C ILE A 39 11.97 15.95 -7.23
N THR A 40 12.12 14.64 -7.29
CA THR A 40 12.16 13.91 -8.55
C THR A 40 10.78 13.37 -8.92
N GLN A 41 10.61 12.97 -10.18
CA GLN A 41 9.39 12.30 -10.62
C GLN A 41 9.09 11.02 -9.82
N ALA A 42 10.12 10.24 -9.47
CA ALA A 42 9.97 9.05 -8.64
C ALA A 42 9.43 9.37 -7.23
N ASP A 43 9.80 10.52 -6.66
CA ASP A 43 9.25 10.95 -5.37
C ASP A 43 7.75 11.23 -5.47
N LEU A 44 7.31 11.83 -6.58
CA LEU A 44 5.89 12.11 -6.83
C LEU A 44 5.10 10.82 -7.06
N GLU A 45 5.67 9.86 -7.79
CA GLU A 45 5.05 8.55 -8.01
C GLU A 45 4.86 7.80 -6.69
N PHE A 46 5.88 7.75 -5.84
CA PHE A 46 5.73 7.19 -4.49
C PHE A 46 4.67 7.92 -3.68
N ALA A 47 4.64 9.25 -3.75
CA ALA A 47 3.66 10.03 -3.01
C ALA A 47 2.22 9.76 -3.47
N ILE A 48 2.01 9.54 -4.78
CA ILE A 48 0.71 9.16 -5.35
C ILE A 48 0.32 7.75 -4.90
N GLN A 49 1.25 6.80 -4.91
CA GLN A 49 0.98 5.42 -4.49
C GLN A 49 0.59 5.33 -3.01
N LEU A 50 1.27 6.09 -2.15
CA LEU A 50 1.04 6.06 -0.70
C LEU A 50 -0.18 6.89 -0.27
N ALA A 51 -0.49 7.98 -0.98
CA ALA A 51 -1.62 8.86 -0.68
C ALA A 51 -2.37 9.25 -1.98
N PRO A 52 -3.15 8.32 -2.57
CA PRO A 52 -3.77 8.50 -3.88
C PRO A 52 -4.95 9.48 -3.86
N ILE A 53 -5.73 9.51 -2.78
CA ILE A 53 -6.92 10.35 -2.64
C ILE A 53 -6.51 11.62 -1.88
N TRP A 54 -5.86 12.56 -2.56
CA TRP A 54 -5.55 13.85 -1.95
C TRP A 54 -5.86 15.03 -2.87
N LEU A 55 -6.65 15.97 -2.33
CA LEU A 55 -6.91 17.28 -2.90
C LEU A 55 -5.78 18.20 -2.47
N LEU A 56 -5.00 18.71 -3.43
CA LEU A 56 -3.79 19.51 -3.15
C LEU A 56 -4.07 20.80 -2.38
N GLU A 57 -5.32 21.24 -2.34
CA GLU A 57 -5.79 22.48 -1.72
C GLU A 57 -6.23 22.29 -0.26
N ASP A 58 -6.49 21.05 0.17
CA ASP A 58 -6.97 20.76 1.51
C ASP A 58 -5.81 20.31 2.42
N CYS A 59 -5.80 20.85 3.64
CA CYS A 59 -5.02 20.37 4.76
C CYS A 59 -5.98 19.94 5.86
N GLU A 60 -5.70 18.80 6.49
CA GLU A 60 -6.41 18.41 7.71
C GLU A 60 -6.17 19.46 8.82
N GLU A 61 -7.09 19.56 9.78
CA GLU A 61 -6.98 20.53 10.86
C GLU A 61 -5.67 20.32 11.65
N GLY A 62 -4.84 21.37 11.73
CA GLY A 62 -3.51 21.31 12.34
C GLY A 62 -2.40 20.75 11.46
N GLU A 63 -2.70 20.30 10.22
CA GLU A 63 -1.70 19.89 9.24
C GLU A 63 -1.10 21.12 8.53
N LEU A 64 0.22 21.15 8.44
CA LEU A 64 0.93 22.13 7.62
C LEU A 64 0.96 21.68 6.16
N ASP A 65 0.76 22.64 5.23
CA ASP A 65 0.95 22.45 3.78
C ASP A 65 2.25 21.71 3.49
N TYR A 66 3.33 22.22 4.07
CA TYR A 66 4.65 21.60 4.15
C TYR A 66 5.49 22.31 5.24
N PRO A 67 6.57 21.70 5.73
CA PRO A 67 7.45 22.34 6.71
C PRO A 67 8.14 23.59 6.14
N PRO A 68 8.04 24.77 6.80
CA PRO A 68 8.66 26.02 6.32
C PRO A 68 10.19 25.93 6.23
N GLN A 69 10.81 25.00 6.94
CA GLN A 69 12.25 24.72 6.88
C GLN A 69 12.68 24.22 5.50
N TRP A 70 11.77 23.70 4.68
CA TRP A 70 12.10 23.28 3.31
C TRP A 70 12.51 24.46 2.44
N GLU A 71 11.95 25.66 2.65
CA GLU A 71 12.32 26.85 1.88
C GLU A 71 13.60 27.53 2.40
N THR A 72 13.90 27.36 3.69
CA THR A 72 14.97 28.11 4.37
C THR A 72 16.23 27.28 4.60
N LEU A 73 16.13 25.95 4.73
CA LEU A 73 17.24 25.06 5.07
C LEU A 73 17.43 23.96 4.01
N PRO A 74 18.52 23.99 3.21
CA PRO A 74 18.73 23.02 2.12
C PRO A 74 18.77 21.57 2.59
N LYS A 75 19.27 21.34 3.81
CA LYS A 75 19.37 20.01 4.41
C LYS A 75 18.03 19.44 4.86
N SER A 76 17.04 20.28 5.16
CA SER A 76 15.75 19.84 5.71
C SER A 76 14.95 19.04 4.67
N LEU A 77 14.76 19.59 3.48
CA LEU A 77 14.09 18.89 2.38
C LEU A 77 14.88 17.64 1.96
N SER A 78 16.21 17.76 1.83
CA SER A 78 17.07 16.65 1.40
C SER A 78 16.99 15.44 2.35
N PHE A 79 17.04 15.69 3.67
CA PHE A 79 16.91 14.63 4.67
C PHE A 79 15.51 14.01 4.66
N THR A 80 14.48 14.84 4.48
CA THR A 80 13.09 14.37 4.39
C THR A 80 12.89 13.49 3.17
N LEU A 81 13.38 13.88 2.00
CA LEU A 81 13.31 13.08 0.77
C LEU A 81 14.07 11.76 0.91
N GLN A 82 15.26 11.77 1.51
CA GLN A 82 16.02 10.52 1.76
C GLN A 82 15.22 9.53 2.61
N THR A 83 14.65 10.02 3.72
CA THR A 83 13.85 9.18 4.63
C THR A 83 12.57 8.70 3.96
N PHE A 84 11.90 9.60 3.24
CA PHE A 84 10.69 9.31 2.49
C PHE A 84 10.91 8.20 1.47
N ARG A 85 11.93 8.30 0.62
CA ARG A 85 12.27 7.28 -0.39
C ARG A 85 12.48 5.91 0.22
N ARG A 86 13.25 5.84 1.31
CA ARG A 86 13.52 4.57 2.01
C ARG A 86 12.23 3.94 2.54
N ASN A 87 11.39 4.75 3.20
CA ASN A 87 10.15 4.26 3.78
C ASN A 87 9.13 3.88 2.70
N ALA A 88 9.01 4.69 1.64
CA ALA A 88 8.12 4.43 0.51
C ALA A 88 8.49 3.12 -0.20
N ALA A 89 9.77 2.91 -0.50
CA ALA A 89 10.23 1.66 -1.09
C ALA A 89 9.90 0.44 -0.22
N ALA A 90 10.12 0.54 1.10
CA ALA A 90 9.80 -0.54 2.04
C ALA A 90 8.29 -0.83 2.09
N MET A 91 7.46 0.21 2.09
CA MET A 91 6.00 0.07 2.09
C MET A 91 5.46 -0.52 0.79
N THR A 92 5.97 -0.08 -0.37
CA THR A 92 5.59 -0.62 -1.67
C THR A 92 5.97 -2.11 -1.77
N ALA A 93 7.20 -2.46 -1.39
CA ALA A 93 7.64 -3.86 -1.37
C ALA A 93 6.79 -4.71 -0.42
N LEU A 94 6.48 -4.21 0.78
CA LEU A 94 5.62 -4.91 1.73
C LEU A 94 4.22 -5.15 1.13
N LYS A 95 3.63 -4.15 0.49
CA LYS A 95 2.33 -4.29 -0.18
C LYS A 95 2.35 -5.36 -1.26
N GLU A 96 3.36 -5.33 -2.13
CA GLU A 96 3.53 -6.34 -3.19
C GLU A 96 3.65 -7.76 -2.63
N THR A 97 4.43 -7.94 -1.57
CA THR A 97 4.56 -9.25 -0.91
C THR A 97 3.24 -9.72 -0.29
N MET A 98 2.48 -8.82 0.34
CA MET A 98 1.17 -9.15 0.91
C MET A 98 0.14 -9.52 -0.15
N ASP A 99 0.14 -8.81 -1.28
CA ASP A 99 -0.78 -9.11 -2.39
C ASP A 99 -0.43 -10.47 -3.04
N ALA A 100 0.87 -10.78 -3.19
CA ALA A 100 1.32 -12.09 -3.66
C ALA A 100 0.92 -13.23 -2.69
N LEU A 101 1.06 -13.01 -1.37
CA LEU A 101 0.66 -13.99 -0.36
C LEU A 101 -0.85 -14.26 -0.40
N LYS A 102 -1.68 -13.22 -0.47
CA LYS A 102 -3.14 -13.36 -0.59
C LYS A 102 -3.53 -14.14 -1.84
N LYS A 103 -2.88 -13.86 -2.98
CA LYS A 103 -3.13 -14.58 -4.22
C LYS A 103 -2.77 -16.06 -4.09
N ALA A 104 -1.61 -16.37 -3.51
CA ALA A 104 -1.17 -17.74 -3.29
C ALA A 104 -2.11 -18.50 -2.33
N GLU A 105 -2.62 -17.83 -1.30
CA GLU A 105 -3.58 -18.41 -0.35
C GLU A 105 -4.91 -18.72 -1.04
N MET A 106 -5.45 -17.81 -1.86
CA MET A 106 -6.65 -18.07 -2.66
C MET A 106 -6.47 -19.24 -3.64
N GLU A 107 -5.32 -19.34 -4.30
CA GLU A 107 -5.02 -20.45 -5.21
C GLU A 107 -4.93 -21.79 -4.47
N LYS A 108 -4.35 -21.78 -3.26
CA LYS A 108 -4.29 -22.95 -2.39
C LYS A 108 -5.67 -23.40 -1.94
N GLU A 109 -6.53 -22.47 -1.52
CA GLU A 109 -7.91 -22.78 -1.12
C GLU A 109 -8.73 -23.34 -2.29
N ALA A 110 -8.58 -22.77 -3.48
CA ALA A 110 -9.25 -23.28 -4.68
C ALA A 110 -8.77 -24.69 -5.05
N ALA A 111 -7.47 -24.96 -4.96
CA ALA A 111 -6.92 -26.29 -5.22
C ALA A 111 -7.40 -27.31 -4.18
N GLN A 112 -7.48 -26.92 -2.91
CA GLN A 112 -8.02 -27.78 -1.85
C GLN A 112 -9.49 -28.11 -2.09
N ALA A 113 -10.32 -27.11 -2.44
CA ALA A 113 -11.73 -27.32 -2.75
C ALA A 113 -11.93 -28.28 -3.94
N MET A 114 -11.09 -28.19 -4.97
CA MET A 114 -11.11 -29.15 -6.09
C MET A 114 -10.72 -30.56 -5.64
N ALA A 115 -9.67 -30.70 -4.82
CA ALA A 115 -9.25 -32.00 -4.30
C ALA A 115 -10.35 -32.66 -3.45
N ASP A 116 -11.03 -31.88 -2.62
CA ASP A 116 -12.13 -32.35 -1.78
C ASP A 116 -13.34 -32.80 -2.64
N ASP A 117 -13.71 -32.03 -3.68
CA ASP A 117 -14.77 -32.41 -4.64
C ASP A 117 -14.44 -33.71 -5.39
N HIS A 118 -13.18 -33.86 -5.82
CA HIS A 118 -12.72 -35.10 -6.45
C HIS A 118 -12.78 -36.30 -5.51
N LEU A 119 -12.43 -36.11 -4.23
CA LEU A 119 -12.50 -37.17 -3.22
C LEU A 119 -13.95 -37.60 -2.96
N ILE A 120 -14.88 -36.63 -2.86
CA ILE A 120 -16.31 -36.92 -2.68
C ILE A 120 -16.84 -37.74 -3.85
N ARG A 121 -16.57 -37.33 -5.10
CA ARG A 121 -17.02 -38.08 -6.28
C ARG A 121 -16.43 -39.49 -6.36
N ALA A 122 -15.18 -39.67 -5.93
CA ALA A 122 -14.57 -40.99 -5.88
C ALA A 122 -15.28 -41.89 -4.85
N GLN A 123 -15.57 -41.36 -3.66
CA GLN A 123 -16.31 -42.07 -2.61
C GLN A 123 -17.74 -42.43 -3.03
N GLU A 124 -18.44 -41.53 -3.73
CA GLU A 124 -19.77 -41.77 -4.28
C GLU A 124 -19.75 -42.87 -5.35
N ALA A 125 -18.78 -42.83 -6.28
CA ALA A 125 -18.63 -43.86 -7.31
C ALA A 125 -18.30 -45.24 -6.73
N GLU A 126 -17.44 -45.30 -5.71
CA GLU A 126 -17.17 -46.55 -4.98
C GLU A 126 -18.42 -47.09 -4.27
N ALA A 127 -19.20 -46.22 -3.64
CA ALA A 127 -20.44 -46.60 -2.98
C ALA A 127 -21.49 -47.14 -3.97
N GLU A 128 -21.58 -46.58 -5.18
CA GLU A 128 -22.48 -47.04 -6.24
C GLU A 128 -22.08 -48.43 -6.78
N LEU A 129 -20.78 -48.69 -6.95
CA LEU A 129 -20.26 -50.00 -7.37
C LEU A 129 -20.51 -51.12 -6.33
N LEU A 130 -20.67 -50.74 -5.06
CA LEU A 130 -20.93 -51.66 -3.95
C LEU A 130 -22.43 -51.90 -3.69
N GLN A 131 -23.33 -51.18 -4.38
CA GLN A 131 -24.78 -51.46 -4.30
C GLN A 131 -25.05 -52.82 -4.96
N PRO A 132 -25.58 -53.82 -4.22
CA PRO A 132 -25.88 -55.12 -4.81
C PRO A 132 -26.95 -54.94 -5.89
N SER A 133 -26.60 -55.25 -7.13
CA SER A 133 -27.55 -55.29 -8.24
C SER A 133 -28.75 -56.14 -7.80
N GLY A 134 -29.93 -55.51 -7.78
CA GLY A 134 -31.17 -56.11 -7.31
C GLY A 134 -31.29 -57.54 -7.79
N PHE A 135 -31.26 -58.46 -6.83
CA PHE A 135 -31.46 -59.89 -7.06
C PHE A 135 -32.92 -60.08 -7.49
N ILE A 136 -33.17 -60.01 -8.80
CA ILE A 136 -34.47 -60.39 -9.38
C ILE A 136 -34.53 -61.92 -9.35
N LYS A 137 -35.33 -62.47 -8.43
CA LYS A 137 -36.00 -63.76 -8.59
C LYS A 137 -37.40 -63.68 -8.01
#